data_AF-A0A0U1WP75-F1
#
_entry.id   AF-A0A0U1WP75-F1
#
_cell.length_a   1.000
_cell.length_b   1.000
_cell.length_c   1.000
_cell.angle_alpha   90.00
_cell.angle_beta   90.00
_cell.angle_gamma   90.00
#
_symmetry.space_group_name_H-M   'P 1'
#
loop_
_entity.id
_entity.type
_entity.pdbx_description
1 polymer ?
#
loop_
_entity_poly.entity_id
_entity_poly.type
_entity_poly.pdbx_seq_one_letter_code
_entity_poly.pdbx_strand_id
1 'polypeptide(L)'
;MSTFPSFAQGLRTDPTTRRYTDAFGSVHDLEAHDYLTESRLYQRIFASHFGHLAIIFLWSAGNLFHVAWQGNFQEWILNPIKTPPIAHAIFDPHFGVNALQAFTP
;
A
#
# COMPACT_ATOMS: atom_id res chain seq x y z
N MET A 1 8.89 -28.35 9.28
CA MET A 1 8.21 -28.27 7.98
C MET A 1 7.79 -26.83 7.73
N SER A 2 7.95 -26.32 6.50
CA SER A 2 7.64 -24.91 6.21
C SER A 2 6.14 -24.64 6.37
N THR A 3 5.79 -23.46 6.89
CA THR A 3 4.40 -23.09 7.25
C THR A 3 3.66 -22.35 6.14
N PHE A 4 4.36 -21.85 5.13
CA PHE A 4 3.83 -21.04 4.03
C PHE A 4 3.74 -21.83 2.70
N PRO A 5 2.76 -21.57 1.83
CA PRO A 5 1.49 -20.95 2.14
C PRO A 5 0.66 -21.86 3.06
N SER A 6 -0.05 -21.25 4.02
CA SER A 6 -0.94 -21.99 4.92
C SER A 6 -2.24 -22.45 4.24
N PHE A 7 -2.54 -21.89 3.06
CA PHE A 7 -3.78 -22.06 2.32
C PHE A 7 -3.69 -23.04 1.14
N ALA A 8 -2.50 -23.56 0.83
CA ALA A 8 -2.27 -24.50 -0.26
C ALA A 8 -1.19 -25.54 0.12
N GLN A 9 -1.62 -26.70 0.59
CA GLN A 9 -0.77 -27.80 1.05
C GLN A 9 0.11 -28.34 -0.07
N GLY A 10 -0.40 -28.44 -1.31
CA GLY A 10 0.38 -28.88 -2.47
C GLY A 10 1.56 -27.95 -2.78
N LEU A 11 1.34 -26.62 -2.66
CA LEU A 11 2.42 -25.64 -2.81
C LEU A 11 3.38 -25.66 -1.62
N ARG A 12 2.90 -25.86 -0.40
CA ARG A 12 3.75 -25.91 0.80
C ARG A 12 4.83 -27.00 0.75
N THR A 13 4.54 -28.12 0.09
CA THR A 13 5.49 -29.22 -0.10
C THR A 13 6.44 -29.04 -1.28
N ASP A 14 6.23 -28.02 -2.13
CA ASP A 14 7.14 -27.73 -3.24
C ASP A 14 8.52 -27.29 -2.69
N PRO A 15 9.61 -28.01 -3.01
CA PRO A 15 10.94 -27.73 -2.50
C PRO A 15 11.65 -26.60 -3.26
N THR A 16 11.07 -26.09 -4.36
CA THR A 16 11.67 -25.08 -5.22
C THR A 16 11.25 -23.67 -4.84
N THR A 17 11.92 -22.66 -5.43
CA THR A 17 11.54 -21.25 -5.26
C THR A 17 10.19 -20.90 -5.89
N ARG A 18 9.68 -21.73 -6.83
CA ARG A 18 8.36 -21.59 -7.45
C ARG A 18 7.25 -21.52 -6.40
N ARG A 19 7.43 -22.24 -5.28
CA ARG A 19 6.52 -22.18 -4.14
C ARG A 19 6.15 -20.75 -3.73
N TYR A 20 7.11 -19.84 -3.74
CA TYR A 20 6.88 -18.45 -3.32
C TYR A 20 6.15 -17.65 -4.40
N THR A 21 6.58 -17.76 -5.66
CA THR A 21 5.96 -17.03 -6.77
C THR A 21 4.50 -17.43 -6.92
N ASP A 22 4.21 -18.72 -6.84
CA ASP A 22 2.87 -19.24 -7.04
C ASP A 22 1.99 -18.97 -5.83
N ALA A 23 2.54 -19.01 -4.61
CA ALA A 23 1.82 -18.62 -3.42
C ALA A 23 1.44 -17.13 -3.44
N PHE A 24 2.32 -16.23 -3.88
CA PHE A 24 1.97 -14.82 -4.04
C PHE A 24 0.98 -14.60 -5.19
N GLY A 25 1.12 -15.34 -6.29
CA GLY A 25 0.21 -15.26 -7.44
C GLY A 25 -1.23 -15.70 -7.11
N SER A 26 -1.41 -16.58 -6.12
CA SER A 26 -2.71 -17.16 -5.75
C SER A 26 -3.23 -16.74 -4.37
N VAL A 27 -2.55 -15.83 -3.67
CA VAL A 27 -2.93 -15.46 -2.29
C VAL A 27 -4.35 -14.88 -2.18
N HIS A 28 -4.82 -14.20 -3.23
CA HIS A 28 -6.18 -13.65 -3.31
C HIS A 28 -7.14 -14.47 -4.19
N ASP A 29 -6.67 -15.57 -4.79
CA ASP A 29 -7.54 -16.57 -5.43
C ASP A 29 -8.12 -17.48 -4.34
N LEU A 30 -9.05 -16.91 -3.57
CA LEU A 30 -9.57 -17.54 -2.36
C LEU A 30 -10.28 -18.85 -2.67
N GLU A 31 -10.99 -18.95 -3.81
CA GLU A 31 -11.72 -20.14 -4.22
C GLU A 31 -10.81 -21.35 -4.44
N ALA A 32 -9.55 -21.12 -4.83
CA ALA A 32 -8.54 -22.15 -5.01
C ALA A 32 -7.86 -22.59 -3.70
N HIS A 33 -8.20 -22.00 -2.55
CA HIS A 33 -7.61 -22.36 -1.26
C HIS A 33 -8.17 -23.69 -0.74
N ASP A 34 -7.29 -24.50 -0.15
CA ASP A 34 -7.67 -25.80 0.39
C ASP A 34 -8.74 -25.67 1.48
N TYR A 35 -9.72 -26.58 1.45
CA TYR A 35 -10.78 -26.72 2.46
C TYR A 35 -11.65 -25.46 2.68
N LEU A 36 -11.78 -24.58 1.68
CA LEU A 36 -12.62 -23.39 1.79
C LEU A 36 -14.10 -23.71 1.50
N THR A 37 -14.97 -23.34 2.44
CA THR A 37 -16.43 -23.38 2.25
C THR A 37 -16.93 -22.05 1.68
N GLU A 38 -18.06 -22.08 0.98
CA GLU A 38 -18.71 -20.87 0.43
C GLU A 38 -18.97 -19.81 1.51
N SER A 39 -19.48 -20.20 2.68
CA SER A 39 -19.71 -19.27 3.80
C SER A 39 -18.42 -18.58 4.27
N ARG A 40 -17.31 -19.32 4.33
CA ARG A 40 -16.01 -18.79 4.77
C ARG A 40 -15.36 -17.93 3.68
N LEU A 41 -15.56 -18.28 2.41
CA LEU A 41 -15.18 -17.47 1.26
C LEU A 41 -15.81 -16.07 1.38
N TYR A 42 -17.13 -15.99 1.51
CA TYR A 42 -17.82 -14.70 1.63
C TYR A 42 -17.41 -13.91 2.87
N GLN A 43 -17.21 -14.56 4.03
CA GLN A 43 -16.71 -13.89 5.24
C GLN A 43 -15.32 -13.29 5.03
N ARG A 44 -14.41 -14.02 4.36
CA ARG A 44 -13.07 -13.52 4.03
C ARG A 44 -13.14 -12.35 3.05
N ILE A 45 -13.93 -12.47 2.00
CA ILE A 45 -14.15 -11.39 1.03
C ILE A 45 -14.69 -10.14 1.74
N PHE A 46 -15.70 -10.31 2.59
CA PHE A 46 -16.29 -9.20 3.34
C PHE A 46 -15.27 -8.51 4.27
N ALA A 47 -14.50 -9.29 5.02
CA ALA A 47 -13.42 -8.73 5.86
C ALA A 47 -12.34 -8.03 5.03
N SER A 48 -11.96 -8.58 3.86
CA SER A 48 -11.02 -7.95 2.94
C SER A 48 -11.51 -6.60 2.41
N HIS A 49 -12.82 -6.44 2.17
CA HIS A 49 -13.39 -5.14 1.81
C HIS A 49 -13.19 -4.09 2.92
N PHE A 50 -13.41 -4.44 4.18
CA PHE A 50 -13.14 -3.53 5.29
C PHE A 50 -11.66 -3.19 5.42
N GLY A 51 -10.77 -4.16 5.22
CA GLY A 51 -9.32 -3.91 5.16
C GLY A 51 -8.98 -2.93 4.03
N HIS A 52 -9.55 -3.11 2.85
CA HIS A 52 -9.33 -2.21 1.70
C HIS A 52 -9.86 -0.80 1.97
N LEU A 53 -11.08 -0.67 2.49
CA LEU A 53 -11.65 0.63 2.87
C LEU A 53 -10.80 1.34 3.93
N ALA A 54 -10.28 0.62 4.92
CA ALA A 54 -9.38 1.19 5.92
C ALA A 54 -8.09 1.73 5.30
N ILE A 55 -7.50 1.02 4.32
CA ILE A 55 -6.31 1.49 3.59
C ILE A 55 -6.64 2.76 2.80
N ILE A 56 -7.80 2.84 2.14
CA ILE A 56 -8.25 4.05 1.42
C ILE A 56 -8.37 5.22 2.39
N PHE A 57 -9.03 5.04 3.53
CA PHE A 57 -9.17 6.11 4.53
C PHE A 57 -7.83 6.53 5.12
N LEU A 58 -6.93 5.58 5.39
CA LEU A 58 -5.59 5.89 5.86
C LEU A 58 -4.79 6.67 4.80
N TRP A 59 -4.89 6.29 3.53
CA TRP A 59 -4.25 7.01 2.43
C TRP A 59 -4.80 8.44 2.31
N SER A 60 -6.12 8.62 2.33
CA SER A 60 -6.73 9.97 2.29
C SER A 60 -6.33 10.81 3.50
N ALA A 61 -6.29 10.21 4.70
CA ALA A 61 -5.82 10.88 5.90
C ALA A 61 -4.35 11.28 5.81
N GLY A 62 -3.49 10.43 5.24
CA GLY A 62 -2.08 10.74 4.98
C GLY A 62 -1.89 11.92 4.03
N ASN A 63 -2.67 12.00 2.95
CA ASN A 63 -2.65 13.15 2.04
C ASN A 63 -3.02 14.45 2.76
N LEU A 64 -4.11 14.44 3.53
CA LEU A 64 -4.53 15.60 4.32
C LEU A 64 -3.48 16.00 5.35
N PHE A 65 -2.91 15.03 6.06
CA PHE A 65 -1.91 15.25 7.08
C PHE A 65 -0.65 15.90 6.50
N HIS A 66 -0.11 15.38 5.41
CA HIS A 66 1.09 15.93 4.79
C HIS A 66 0.88 17.33 4.23
N VAL A 67 -0.26 17.60 3.57
CA VAL A 67 -0.59 18.96 3.08
C VAL A 67 -0.79 19.94 4.24
N ALA A 68 -1.45 19.54 5.32
CA ALA A 68 -1.67 20.41 6.48
C ALA A 68 -0.39 20.68 7.28
N TRP A 69 0.53 19.71 7.35
CA TRP A 69 1.75 19.83 8.13
C TRP A 69 2.90 20.50 7.37
N GLN A 70 3.10 20.13 6.10
CA GLN A 70 4.29 20.50 5.31
C GLN A 70 3.94 21.25 4.02
N GLY A 71 2.66 21.33 3.68
CA GLY A 71 2.20 22.04 2.48
C GLY A 71 2.09 23.55 2.67
N ASN A 72 1.75 24.23 1.58
CA ASN A 72 1.52 25.68 1.50
C ASN A 72 0.05 25.98 1.15
N PHE A 73 -0.89 25.19 1.68
CA PHE A 73 -2.30 25.25 1.26
C PHE A 73 -2.95 26.62 1.52
N GLN A 74 -2.59 27.28 2.63
CA GLN A 74 -3.10 28.60 2.97
C GLN A 74 -2.65 29.67 1.97
N GLU A 75 -1.38 29.64 1.56
CA GLU A 75 -0.81 30.52 0.55
C GLU A 75 -1.36 30.19 -0.85
N TRP A 76 -1.49 28.90 -1.15
CA TRP A 76 -2.01 28.42 -2.43
C TRP A 76 -3.44 28.91 -2.69
N ILE A 77 -4.32 28.89 -1.69
CA ILE A 77 -5.71 29.39 -1.83
C ILE A 77 -5.75 30.89 -2.20
N LEU A 78 -4.77 31.68 -1.76
CA LEU A 78 -4.71 33.12 -2.06
C LEU A 78 -4.29 33.43 -3.49
N ASN A 79 -3.44 32.57 -4.11
CA ASN A 79 -3.00 32.75 -5.50
C ASN A 79 -2.72 31.40 -6.18
N PRO A 80 -3.75 30.62 -6.53
CA PRO A 80 -3.60 29.24 -7.00
C PRO A 80 -3.00 29.11 -8.40
N ILE A 81 -2.96 30.22 -9.18
CA ILE A 81 -2.38 30.23 -10.53
C ILE A 81 -0.85 30.41 -10.49
N LYS A 82 -0.34 31.21 -9.54
CA LYS A 82 1.09 31.50 -9.44
C LYS A 82 1.80 30.66 -8.38
N THR A 83 1.08 30.17 -7.39
CA THR A 83 1.63 29.35 -6.31
C THR A 83 1.49 27.88 -6.68
N PRO A 84 2.57 27.12 -6.85
CA PRO A 84 2.47 25.68 -7.01
C PRO A 84 2.12 25.02 -5.66
N PRO A 85 1.24 24.01 -5.63
CA PRO A 85 0.91 23.29 -4.41
C PRO A 85 2.07 22.37 -3.98
N ILE A 86 2.37 22.35 -2.68
CA ILE A 86 3.36 21.43 -2.07
C ILE A 86 2.65 20.17 -1.57
N ALA A 87 3.18 18.99 -1.91
CA ALA A 87 2.66 17.70 -1.47
C ALA A 87 3.15 17.34 -0.04
N HIS A 88 4.46 17.13 0.12
CA HIS A 88 5.12 16.83 1.39
C HIS A 88 6.60 17.20 1.30
N ALA A 89 7.29 17.26 2.45
CA ALA A 89 8.73 17.51 2.48
C ALA A 89 9.52 16.30 1.95
N ILE A 90 10.68 16.57 1.35
CA ILE A 90 11.63 15.53 0.96
C ILE A 90 12.64 15.35 2.09
N PHE A 91 12.88 14.10 2.48
CA PHE A 91 13.95 13.74 3.40
C PHE A 91 14.75 12.56 2.82
N ASP A 92 15.83 12.89 2.11
CA ASP A 92 16.74 11.90 1.52
C ASP A 92 18.20 12.28 1.88
N PRO A 93 18.89 11.50 2.73
CA PRO A 93 20.27 11.79 3.14
C PRO A 93 21.29 11.66 2.00
N HIS A 94 20.91 11.09 0.85
CA HIS A 94 21.78 10.97 -0.31
C HIS A 94 21.76 12.21 -1.20
N PHE A 95 20.90 13.20 -0.94
CA PHE A 95 20.85 14.42 -1.74
C PHE A 95 22.11 15.27 -1.54
N GLY A 96 22.81 15.54 -2.65
CA GLY A 96 23.85 16.55 -2.68
C GLY A 96 23.27 17.97 -2.59
N VAL A 97 24.13 18.95 -2.32
CA VAL A 97 23.73 20.36 -2.12
C VAL A 97 22.94 20.92 -3.30
N ASN A 98 23.33 20.59 -4.54
CA ASN A 98 22.61 21.05 -5.74
C ASN A 98 21.18 20.52 -5.81
N ALA A 99 20.95 19.28 -5.39
CA ALA A 99 19.61 18.70 -5.35
C ALA A 99 18.77 19.37 -4.25
N LEU A 100 19.34 19.58 -3.06
CA LEU A 100 18.67 20.31 -1.98
C LEU A 100 18.24 21.71 -2.44
N GLN A 101 19.10 22.45 -3.13
CA GLN A 101 18.76 23.76 -3.67
C GLN A 101 17.65 23.69 -4.73
N ALA A 102 17.70 22.71 -5.64
CA ALA A 102 16.71 22.57 -6.69
C ALA A 102 15.31 22.17 -6.17
N PHE A 103 15.23 21.44 -5.05
CA PHE A 103 13.98 20.95 -4.48
C PHE A 103 13.50 21.75 -3.25
N THR A 104 14.19 22.84 -2.89
CA THR A 104 13.69 23.78 -1.88
C THR A 104 12.72 24.75 -2.56
N PRO A 105 11.44 24.79 -2.15
CA PRO A 105 10.43 25.66 -2.75
C PRO A 105 10.63 27.15 -2.44
#